data_AF-A0A6G0EFP1-F1
#
_entry.id   AF-A0A6G0EFP1-F1
#
_cell.length_a   1.000
_cell.length_b   1.000
_cell.length_c   1.000
_cell.angle_alpha   90.00
_cell.angle_beta   90.00
_cell.angle_gamma   90.00
#
_symmetry.space_group_name_H-M   'P 1'
#
loop_
_entity.id
_entity.type
_entity.pdbx_description
1 polymer ?
#
loop_
_entity_poly.entity_id
_entity_poly.type
_entity_poly.pdbx_seq_one_letter_code
_entity_poly.pdbx_strand_id
1 'polypeptide(L)' 'MNRTQTTVVDGFFAFVVGFLVGTVTGGWRDGLRAGVTAAVVSAVVTWVVYGVLEVEMLVEETTIDAERVAAE' A
#
# COMPACT_ATOMS: atom_id res chain seq x y z
N MET A 1 -8.88 3.27 10.89
CA MET A 1 -7.55 2.63 10.91
C MET A 1 -6.57 3.60 10.27
N ASN A 2 -5.41 3.89 10.90
CA ASN A 2 -4.42 4.81 10.31
C ASN A 2 -3.69 4.12 9.14
N ARG A 3 -3.28 4.86 8.09
CA ARG A 3 -2.51 4.38 6.92
C ARG A 3 -1.36 3.47 7.33
N THR A 4 -0.61 3.84 8.36
CA THR A 4 0.49 3.05 8.92
C THR A 4 0.04 1.69 9.45
N GLN A 5 -1.11 1.61 10.13
CA GLN A 5 -1.65 0.33 10.63
C GLN A 5 -2.07 -0.58 9.48
N THR A 6 -2.75 -0.04 8.46
CA THR A 6 -3.12 -0.81 7.27
C THR A 6 -1.88 -1.37 6.58
N THR A 7 -0.86 -0.53 6.35
CA THR A 7 0.42 -0.96 5.75
C THR A 7 1.12 -2.06 6.55
N VAL A 8 1.11 -1.97 7.88
CA VAL A 8 1.73 -3.00 8.73
C VAL A 8 0.98 -4.32 8.66
N VAL A 9 -0.36 -4.28 8.70
CA VAL A 9 -1.19 -5.49 8.62
C VAL A 9 -1.06 -6.15 7.24
N ASP A 10 -1.19 -5.38 6.16
CA ASP A 10 -1.05 -5.89 4.80
C ASP A 10 0.36 -6.45 4.55
N GLY A 11 1.39 -5.71 5.00
CA GLY A 11 2.78 -6.15 4.91
C GLY A 11 3.04 -7.45 5.67
N PHE A 12 2.42 -7.63 6.84
CA PHE A 12 2.52 -8.88 7.59
C PHE A 12 1.86 -10.05 6.87
N PHE A 13 0.66 -9.86 6.31
CA PHE A 13 0.00 -10.92 5.53
C PHE A 13 0.80 -11.26 4.27
N ALA A 14 1.27 -10.26 3.54
CA ALA A 14 2.14 -10.46 2.37
C ALA A 14 3.43 -11.20 2.74
N PHE A 15 4.04 -10.87 3.89
CA PHE A 15 5.19 -11.59 4.42
C PHE A 15 4.88 -13.07 4.64
N VAL A 16 3.80 -13.38 5.37
CA VAL A 16 3.46 -14.76 5.72
C VAL A 16 3.19 -15.60 4.47
N VAL A 17 2.45 -15.04 3.51
CA VAL A 17 2.18 -15.72 2.24
C VAL A 17 3.47 -15.96 1.45
N GLY A 18 4.29 -14.92 1.25
CA GLY A 18 5.56 -15.05 0.54
C GLY A 18 6.53 -16.02 1.24
N PHE A 19 6.55 -16.00 2.57
CA PHE A 19 7.35 -16.87 3.39
C PHE A 19 6.94 -18.33 3.26
N LEU A 20 5.64 -18.63 3.34
CA LEU A 20 5.13 -20.00 3.19
C LEU A 20 5.42 -20.54 1.80
N VAL A 21 5.13 -19.76 0.75
CA VAL A 21 5.38 -20.17 -0.64
C VAL A 21 6.87 -20.43 -0.86
N GLY A 22 7.74 -19.48 -0.49
CA GLY A 22 9.18 -19.65 -0.66
C GLY A 22 9.77 -20.79 0.17
N THR A 23 9.22 -21.04 1.36
CA THR A 23 9.64 -22.16 2.20
C THR A 23 9.28 -23.50 1.57
N VAL A 24 8.08 -23.61 0.98
CA VAL A 24 7.61 -24.83 0.30
C VAL A 24 8.41 -25.12 -0.97
N THR A 25 8.83 -24.08 -1.71
CA THR A 25 9.52 -24.26 -3.00
C THR A 25 11.03 -24.36 -2.91
N GLY A 26 11.67 -23.63 -1.98
CA GLY A 26 13.13 -23.49 -1.88
C GLY A 26 13.72 -23.63 -0.47
N GLY A 27 12.87 -23.90 0.53
CA GLY A 27 13.27 -24.01 1.92
C GLY A 27 13.34 -22.66 2.65
N TRP A 28 13.73 -22.70 3.92
CA TRP A 28 13.56 -21.58 4.86
C TRP A 28 14.23 -20.27 4.43
N ARG A 29 15.41 -20.34 3.80
CA ARG A 29 16.14 -19.15 3.34
C ARG A 29 15.42 -18.45 2.18
N ASP A 30 14.86 -19.22 1.26
CA ASP A 30 14.10 -18.68 0.13
C ASP A 30 12.74 -18.18 0.59
N GLY A 31 12.12 -18.85 1.56
CA GLY A 31 10.96 -18.34 2.30
C GLY A 31 11.22 -16.96 2.90
N LEU A 32 12.28 -16.79 3.68
CA LEU A 32 12.61 -15.49 4.27
C LEU A 32 12.78 -14.39 3.22
N ARG A 33 13.51 -14.68 2.13
CA ARG A 33 13.68 -13.70 1.03
C ARG A 33 12.36 -13.35 0.37
N ALA A 34 11.57 -14.36 -0.01
CA ALA A 34 10.27 -14.18 -0.66
C ALA A 34 9.28 -13.41 0.23
N GLY A 35 9.21 -13.75 1.51
CA GLY A 35 8.38 -13.05 2.49
C GLY A 35 8.77 -11.58 2.66
N VAL A 36 10.06 -11.29 2.82
CA VAL A 36 10.53 -9.90 2.94
C VAL A 36 10.23 -9.11 1.67
N THR A 37 10.49 -9.68 0.48
CA THR A 37 10.17 -9.03 -0.79
C THR A 37 8.68 -8.75 -0.92
N ALA A 38 7.81 -9.72 -0.58
CA ALA A 38 6.37 -9.54 -0.63
C ALA A 38 5.88 -8.44 0.33
N ALA A 39 6.42 -8.38 1.55
CA ALA A 39 6.10 -7.33 2.52
C ALA A 39 6.49 -5.94 2.04
N VAL A 40 7.69 -5.79 1.45
CA VAL A 40 8.17 -4.53 0.88
C VAL A 40 7.29 -4.09 -0.28
N VAL A 41 6.98 -5.00 -1.21
CA VAL A 41 6.10 -4.70 -2.35
C VAL A 41 4.72 -4.27 -1.86
N SER A 42 4.15 -4.99 -0.88
CA SER A 42 2.88 -4.61 -0.28
C SER A 42 2.94 -3.20 0.32
N ALA A 43 3.99 -2.89 1.07
CA ALA A 43 4.12 -1.57 1.67
C ALA A 43 4.21 -0.46 0.62
N VAL A 44 4.96 -0.67 -0.46
CA VAL A 44 5.06 0.27 -1.58
C VAL A 44 3.69 0.47 -2.24
N VAL A 45 2.98 -0.63 -2.54
CA VAL A 45 1.64 -0.55 -3.14
C VAL A 45 0.68 0.22 -2.25
N THR A 46 0.62 -0.08 -0.94
CA THR A 46 -0.23 0.66 0.00
C THR A 46 0.14 2.15 0.00
N TRP A 47 1.42 2.50 0.00
CA TRP A 47 1.84 3.90 -0.07
C TRP A 47 1.43 4.58 -1.38
N VAL A 48 1.60 3.92 -2.52
CA VAL A 48 1.20 4.45 -3.83
C VAL A 48 -0.31 4.65 -3.91
N VAL A 49 -1.10 3.65 -3.53
CA VAL A 49 -2.58 3.73 -3.58
C VAL A 49 -3.10 4.86 -2.69
N TYR A 50 -2.65 4.94 -1.44
CA TYR A 50 -3.05 6.03 -0.56
C TYR A 50 -2.56 7.40 -1.06
N GLY A 51 -1.38 7.45 -1.69
CA GLY A 51 -0.87 8.70 -2.29
C GLY A 51 -1.70 9.16 -3.50
N VAL A 52 -2.12 8.24 -4.36
CA VAL A 52 -3.01 8.54 -5.50
C VAL A 52 -4.35 9.06 -5.00
N LEU A 53 -4.95 8.39 -4.01
CA LEU A 53 -6.23 8.80 -3.43
C LEU A 53 -6.15 10.18 -2.74
N GLU A 54 -5.03 10.50 -2.08
CA GLU A 54 -4.78 11.84 -1.53
C GLU A 54 -4.72 12.90 -2.64
N VAL A 55 -4.07 12.59 -3.78
CA VAL A 55 -3.99 13.51 -4.93
C VAL A 55 -5.35 13.70 -5.59
N GLU A 56 -6.12 12.64 -5.79
CA GLU A 56 -7.47 12.72 -6.38
C GLU A 56 -8.41 13.58 -5.52
N MET A 57 -8.41 13.38 -4.20
CA MET A 57 -9.20 14.22 -3.29
C MET A 57 -8.78 15.70 -3.34
N LEU A 58 -7.48 15.99 -3.37
CA LEU A 58 -7.00 17.37 -3.45
C LEU A 58 -7.44 18.05 -4.74
N VAL A 59 -7.40 17.34 -5.87
CA VAL A 59 -7.88 17.84 -7.17
C VAL A 59 -9.38 18.14 -7.12
N GLU A 60 -10.18 17.23 -6.56
CA GLU A 60 -11.64 17.40 -6.43
C GLU A 60 -12.00 18.63 -5.57
N GLU A 61 -11.32 18.80 -4.43
CA GLU A 61 -11.49 19.96 -3.55
C GLU A 61 -11.12 21.28 -4.25
N THR A 62 -10.02 21.30 -5.02
CA THR A 62 -9.63 22.51 -5.77
C THR A 62 -10.62 22.87 -6.88
N THR A 63 -11.21 21.88 -7.56
CA THR A 63 -12.24 22.15 -8.58
C THR A 63 -13.53 22.71 -7.99
N ILE A 64 -13.98 22.19 -6.84
CA ILE A 64 -15.20 22.68 -6.17
C ILE A 64 -15.03 24.14 -5.70
N ASP A 65 -13.87 24.48 -5.14
CA ASP A 65 -13.59 25.85 -4.71
C ASP A 65 -13.49 26.82 -5.90
N ALA A 66 -12.93 26.38 -7.03
CA ALA A 66 -12.87 27.20 -8.24
C ALA A 66 -14.26 27.49 -8.83
N GLU A 67 -15.17 26.51 -8.84
CA GLU A 67 -16.56 26.72 -9.26
C GLU A 67 -17.31 27.68 -8.33
N ARG A 68 -17.02 27.62 -7.02
CA ARG A 68 -17.65 28.49 -6.03
C ARG A 68 -17.21 29.95 -6.16
N VAL A 69 -15.91 30.19 -6.42
CA VAL A 69 -15.38 31.55 -6.67
C VAL A 69 -15.86 32.12 -8.01
N ALA A 70 -16.04 31.29 -9.04
CA ALA A 70 -16.55 31.73 -10.34
C ALA A 70 -18.06 32.05 -10.34
N ALA A 71 -18.79 31.64 -9.30
CA ALA A 71 -20.23 31.87 -9.15
C ALA A 71 -20.59 33.14 -8.34
N GLU A 72 -19.61 33.84 -7.78
CA GLU A 72 -19.75 35.16 -7.10
C GLU A 72 -19.40 36.32 -8.04
#